data_AF-A0A7X8DSM2-F1
#
_entry.id   AF-A0A7X8DSM2-F1
#
_cell.length_a   1.000
_cell.length_b   1.000
_cell.length_c   1.000
_cell.angle_alpha   90.00
_cell.angle_beta   90.00
_cell.angle_gamma   90.00
#
_symmetry.space_group_name_H-M   'P 1'
#
loop_
_entity.id
_entity.type
_entity.pdbx_description
1 polymer ?
#
loop_
_entity_poly.entity_id
_entity_poly.type
_entity_poly.pdbx_seq_one_letter_code
_entity_poly.pdbx_strand_id
1 'polypeptide(L)'
;MKEINNFLGKVRKWADKQKDIKAILLVGSYARGQAHNDSDIDLILLTNEPDKYLNDQSFAGTFGDISIIEKEFWGKVTSLRIWYKDSFEVELGITIPAWITEEPLDAGTLRTITDGAKVIIDKIGSLEELIMSVRRRNLIRYDDKRKDLPCDQLHYLFRSAGWTDGSETDEMKNNFNLPFINSTLVISAWENERLVGVVRVLSDKVIRSVIYDLVVEPEFQGRGIGKELIKRSIEHYPHTEWLVQTTEKIANFYEKIGFSKYKGVVLNIPSKWTE
;
A
#
# COMPACT_ATOMS: atom_id res chain seq x y z
N MET A 1 -22.19 -4.08 -12.17
CA MET A 1 -22.30 -2.59 -12.01
C MET A 1 -23.72 -2.06 -11.78
N LYS A 2 -24.75 -2.47 -12.55
CA LYS A 2 -26.12 -1.96 -12.34
C LYS A 2 -26.72 -2.39 -10.99
N GLU A 3 -26.48 -3.63 -10.57
CA GLU A 3 -26.96 -4.19 -9.29
C GLU A 3 -26.31 -3.53 -8.08
N ILE A 4 -24.99 -3.34 -8.08
CA ILE A 4 -24.31 -2.61 -6.99
C ILE A 4 -24.80 -1.17 -6.86
N ASN A 5 -24.99 -0.44 -7.95
CA ASN A 5 -25.51 0.93 -7.89
C ASN A 5 -26.93 0.98 -7.29
N ASN A 6 -27.77 -0.02 -7.60
CA ASN A 6 -29.08 -0.16 -7.00
C ASN A 6 -28.98 -0.45 -5.49
N PHE A 7 -28.12 -1.39 -5.10
CA PHE A 7 -27.86 -1.72 -3.70
C PHE A 7 -27.36 -0.52 -2.90
N LEU A 8 -26.30 0.17 -3.36
CA LEU A 8 -25.78 1.38 -2.73
C LEU A 8 -26.84 2.49 -2.65
N GLY A 9 -27.73 2.56 -3.64
CA GLY A 9 -28.90 3.45 -3.61
C GLY A 9 -29.90 3.13 -2.49
N LYS A 10 -30.15 1.84 -2.22
CA LYS A 10 -30.98 1.41 -1.08
C LYS A 10 -30.30 1.72 0.25
N VAL A 11 -29.01 1.40 0.38
CA VAL A 11 -28.19 1.69 1.56
C VAL A 11 -28.23 3.18 1.88
N ARG A 12 -28.01 4.04 0.87
CA ARG A 12 -28.06 5.50 1.05
C ARG A 12 -29.43 5.97 1.58
N LYS A 13 -30.52 5.55 0.93
CA LYS A 13 -31.89 5.93 1.34
C LYS A 13 -32.24 5.46 2.76
N TRP A 14 -31.77 4.28 3.15
CA TRP A 14 -31.98 3.76 4.50
C TRP A 14 -31.19 4.56 5.54
N ALA A 15 -29.89 4.77 5.29
CA ALA A 15 -28.99 5.43 6.22
C ALA A 15 -29.28 6.93 6.36
N ASP A 16 -29.81 7.60 5.33
CA ASP A 16 -30.26 8.99 5.44
C ASP A 16 -31.32 9.17 6.54
N LYS A 17 -32.19 8.18 6.75
CA LYS A 17 -33.24 8.20 7.78
C LYS A 17 -32.73 7.94 9.20
N GLN A 18 -31.50 7.42 9.35
CA GLN A 18 -30.91 7.12 10.65
C GLN A 18 -30.13 8.33 11.17
N LYS A 19 -30.43 8.79 12.39
CA LYS A 19 -29.76 9.96 12.99
C LYS A 19 -28.39 9.60 13.59
N ASP A 20 -28.23 8.35 13.98
CA ASP A 20 -27.03 7.83 14.63
C ASP A 20 -25.92 7.50 13.63
N ILE A 21 -26.27 7.06 12.41
CA ILE A 21 -25.30 6.89 11.30
C ILE A 21 -24.73 8.26 10.92
N LYS A 22 -23.40 8.35 10.95
CA LYS A 22 -22.63 9.54 10.59
C LYS A 22 -22.00 9.41 9.21
N ALA A 23 -21.62 8.21 8.80
CA ALA A 23 -21.05 8.01 7.48
C ALA A 23 -21.18 6.57 7.00
N ILE A 24 -21.10 6.39 5.69
CA ILE A 24 -20.86 5.09 5.07
C ILE A 24 -19.80 5.27 3.99
N LEU A 25 -18.75 4.46 4.06
CA LEU A 25 -17.69 4.38 3.06
C LEU A 25 -17.81 3.06 2.29
N LEU A 26 -17.65 3.13 0.97
CA LEU A 26 -17.34 1.96 0.14
C LEU A 26 -15.83 1.79 0.12
N VAL A 27 -15.35 0.60 0.46
CA VAL A 27 -13.92 0.28 0.47
C VAL A 27 -13.65 -0.90 -0.46
N GLY A 28 -12.42 -1.42 -0.45
CA GLY A 28 -12.11 -2.67 -1.16
C GLY A 28 -12.12 -2.57 -2.69
N SER A 29 -12.39 -3.69 -3.34
CA SER A 29 -12.22 -3.86 -4.80
C SER A 29 -13.09 -2.91 -5.63
N TYR A 30 -14.32 -2.65 -5.18
CA TYR A 30 -15.26 -1.73 -5.81
C TYR A 30 -14.86 -0.25 -5.63
N ALA A 31 -14.29 0.12 -4.48
CA ALA A 31 -13.73 1.45 -4.31
C ALA A 31 -12.55 1.69 -5.27
N ARG A 32 -11.72 0.66 -5.48
CA ARG A 32 -10.56 0.69 -6.40
C ARG A 32 -10.90 0.61 -7.89
N GLY A 33 -12.12 0.22 -8.25
CA GLY A 33 -12.48 -0.06 -9.65
C GLY A 33 -11.82 -1.33 -10.20
N GLN A 34 -11.47 -2.28 -9.31
CA GLN A 34 -10.81 -3.56 -9.64
C GLN A 34 -11.70 -4.77 -9.34
N ALA A 35 -12.98 -4.54 -9.02
CA ALA A 35 -13.93 -5.61 -8.73
C ALA A 35 -14.23 -6.48 -9.96
N HIS A 36 -14.38 -7.78 -9.73
CA HIS A 36 -14.88 -8.78 -10.68
C HIS A 36 -16.26 -9.27 -10.24
N ASN A 37 -16.87 -10.18 -11.01
CA ASN A 37 -18.26 -10.63 -10.77
C ASN A 37 -18.46 -11.27 -9.39
N ASP A 38 -17.45 -12.02 -8.91
CA ASP A 38 -17.49 -12.69 -7.60
C ASP A 38 -16.93 -11.83 -6.45
N SER A 39 -16.65 -10.54 -6.69
CA SER A 39 -16.18 -9.65 -5.62
C SER A 39 -17.32 -9.30 -4.66
N ASP A 40 -17.01 -9.39 -3.37
CA ASP A 40 -17.77 -8.87 -2.25
C ASP A 40 -17.84 -7.33 -2.26
N ILE A 41 -18.90 -6.80 -1.67
CA ILE A 41 -19.07 -5.36 -1.46
C ILE A 41 -18.64 -5.02 -0.03
N ASP A 42 -17.50 -4.35 0.10
CA ASP A 42 -17.00 -3.89 1.39
C ASP A 42 -17.54 -2.50 1.75
N LEU A 43 -18.25 -2.40 2.88
CA LEU A 43 -18.75 -1.14 3.43
C LEU A 43 -18.22 -0.93 4.85
N ILE A 44 -17.90 0.32 5.19
CA ILE A 44 -17.67 0.76 6.57
C ILE A 44 -18.81 1.71 6.98
N LEU A 45 -19.56 1.34 8.01
CA LEU A 45 -20.61 2.14 8.62
C LEU A 45 -20.07 2.79 9.90
N LEU A 46 -20.02 4.13 9.90
CA LEU A 46 -19.67 4.92 11.06
C LEU A 46 -20.94 5.38 11.76
N THR A 47 -21.17 4.92 12.99
CA THR A 47 -22.34 5.29 13.82
C THR A 47 -21.91 5.59 15.25
N ASN A 48 -22.69 6.41 15.95
CA ASN A 48 -22.53 6.60 17.39
C ASN A 48 -23.13 5.44 18.21
N GLU A 49 -23.88 4.53 17.59
CA GLU A 49 -24.59 3.42 18.24
C GLU A 49 -24.27 2.07 17.55
N PRO A 50 -23.02 1.57 17.58
CA PRO A 50 -22.67 0.33 16.87
C PRO A 50 -23.47 -0.88 17.38
N ASP A 51 -23.70 -0.97 18.69
CA ASP A 51 -24.42 -2.08 19.32
C ASP A 51 -25.86 -2.22 18.83
N LYS A 52 -26.50 -1.12 18.43
CA LYS A 52 -27.85 -1.13 17.84
C LYS A 52 -27.93 -2.04 16.62
N TYR A 53 -26.90 -2.02 15.78
CA TYR A 53 -26.84 -2.81 14.54
C TYR A 53 -26.17 -4.17 14.73
N LEU A 54 -25.25 -4.28 15.67
CA LEU A 54 -24.56 -5.54 15.96
C LEU A 54 -25.42 -6.53 16.74
N ASN A 55 -26.39 -6.05 17.53
CA ASN A 55 -27.31 -6.87 18.31
C ASN A 55 -28.62 -7.15 17.57
N ASP A 56 -29.08 -6.22 16.72
CA ASP A 56 -30.25 -6.40 15.85
C ASP A 56 -29.87 -6.20 14.38
N GLN A 57 -29.79 -7.30 13.65
CA GLN A 57 -29.36 -7.35 12.25
C GLN A 57 -30.54 -7.30 11.27
N SER A 58 -31.78 -7.10 11.75
CA SER A 58 -32.99 -7.07 10.92
C SER A 58 -32.95 -5.99 9.84
N PHE A 59 -32.20 -4.90 10.06
CA PHE A 59 -32.01 -3.83 9.08
C PHE A 59 -31.40 -4.34 7.76
N ALA A 60 -30.59 -5.40 7.78
CA ALA A 60 -29.96 -5.95 6.58
C ALA A 60 -31.01 -6.45 5.56
N GLY A 61 -32.20 -6.85 6.04
CA GLY A 61 -33.31 -7.29 5.20
C GLY A 61 -33.93 -6.16 4.37
N THR A 62 -33.64 -4.90 4.71
CA THR A 62 -34.09 -3.74 3.93
C THR A 62 -33.40 -3.65 2.57
N PHE A 63 -32.27 -4.34 2.38
CA PHE A 63 -31.49 -4.29 1.16
C PHE A 63 -31.76 -5.46 0.20
N GLY A 64 -32.23 -6.59 0.73
CA GLY A 64 -32.57 -7.80 -0.03
C GLY A 64 -32.89 -8.98 0.90
N ASP A 65 -33.26 -10.11 0.30
CA ASP A 65 -33.53 -11.35 1.03
C ASP A 65 -32.22 -12.00 1.48
N ILE A 66 -32.10 -12.23 2.78
CA ILE A 66 -30.86 -12.74 3.38
C ILE A 66 -30.86 -14.27 3.33
N SER A 67 -29.70 -14.83 2.97
CA SER A 67 -29.40 -16.26 3.09
C SER A 67 -28.73 -16.55 4.43
N ILE A 68 -27.62 -15.86 4.72
CA ILE A 68 -26.86 -16.01 5.96
C ILE A 68 -26.25 -14.68 6.40
N ILE A 69 -26.07 -14.50 7.71
CA ILE A 69 -25.25 -13.44 8.29
C ILE A 69 -24.25 -14.08 9.25
N GLU A 70 -22.98 -13.72 9.10
CA GLU A 70 -21.91 -14.08 10.03
C GLU A 70 -21.29 -12.82 10.63
N LYS A 71 -20.78 -12.94 11.87
CA LYS A 71 -20.18 -11.83 12.60
C LYS A 71 -18.71 -12.13 12.85
N GLU A 72 -17.84 -11.22 12.44
CA GLU A 72 -16.39 -11.30 12.61
C GLU A 72 -15.86 -10.06 13.36
N PHE A 73 -14.80 -10.25 14.16
CA PHE A 73 -14.22 -9.17 14.95
C PHE A 73 -12.82 -8.80 14.43
N TRP A 74 -12.64 -7.54 14.06
CA TRP A 74 -11.43 -7.00 13.45
C TRP A 74 -10.96 -5.73 14.19
N GLY A 75 -10.44 -5.89 15.41
CA GLY A 75 -9.87 -4.78 16.18
C GLY A 75 -10.92 -3.72 16.57
N LYS A 76 -10.84 -2.50 16.00
CA LYS A 76 -11.81 -1.42 16.22
C LYS A 76 -13.11 -1.59 15.39
N VAL A 77 -13.16 -2.56 14.48
CA VAL A 77 -14.29 -2.81 13.57
C VAL A 77 -14.89 -4.18 13.86
N THR A 78 -16.21 -4.28 13.89
CA THR A 78 -16.91 -5.58 13.86
C THR A 78 -17.61 -5.73 12.52
N SER A 79 -17.25 -6.73 11.75
CA SER A 79 -17.80 -6.99 10.42
C SER A 79 -19.03 -7.90 10.52
N LEU A 80 -20.08 -7.54 9.79
CA LEU A 80 -21.19 -8.43 9.45
C LEU A 80 -21.03 -8.86 8.00
N ARG A 81 -20.80 -10.15 7.76
CA ARG A 81 -20.78 -10.72 6.41
C ARG A 81 -22.18 -11.20 6.08
N ILE A 82 -22.78 -10.62 5.05
CA ILE A 82 -24.18 -10.81 4.69
C ILE A 82 -24.24 -11.37 3.28
N TRP A 83 -24.76 -12.59 3.13
CA TRP A 83 -25.01 -13.18 1.82
C TRP A 83 -26.48 -13.01 1.48
N TYR A 84 -26.78 -12.30 0.40
CA TYR A 84 -28.12 -12.15 -0.13
C TYR A 84 -28.45 -13.30 -1.08
N LYS A 85 -29.70 -13.81 -1.03
CA LYS A 85 -30.14 -14.91 -1.90
C LYS A 85 -29.98 -14.54 -3.38
N ASP A 86 -29.40 -15.46 -4.15
CA ASP A 86 -29.14 -15.33 -5.58
C ASP A 86 -28.40 -14.04 -5.97
N SER A 87 -27.55 -13.54 -5.07
CA SER A 87 -26.94 -12.22 -5.16
C SER A 87 -25.51 -12.22 -4.57
N PHE A 88 -24.92 -11.03 -4.47
CA PHE A 88 -23.58 -10.78 -3.93
C PHE A 88 -23.50 -10.89 -2.40
N GLU A 89 -22.26 -11.05 -1.93
CA GLU A 89 -21.85 -10.91 -0.53
C GLU A 89 -21.58 -9.44 -0.21
N VAL A 90 -21.94 -9.02 1.01
CA VAL A 90 -21.62 -7.71 1.57
C VAL A 90 -20.89 -7.90 2.89
N GLU A 91 -19.68 -7.36 2.99
CA GLU A 91 -19.00 -7.21 4.27
C GLU A 91 -19.28 -5.79 4.81
N LEU A 92 -20.00 -5.70 5.93
CA LEU A 92 -20.34 -4.44 6.58
C LEU A 92 -19.56 -4.30 7.89
N GLY A 93 -18.44 -3.58 7.84
CA GLY A 93 -17.70 -3.17 9.03
C GLY A 93 -18.43 -2.07 9.79
N ILE A 94 -18.79 -2.32 11.04
CA ILE A 94 -19.50 -1.37 11.91
C ILE A 94 -18.55 -0.86 12.97
N THR A 95 -18.43 0.47 13.08
CA THR A 95 -17.56 1.14 14.05
C THR A 95 -18.02 2.58 14.32
N ILE A 96 -17.28 3.29 15.17
CA ILE A 96 -17.54 4.69 15.55
C ILE A 96 -16.74 5.67 14.67
N PRO A 97 -17.16 6.95 14.55
CA PRO A 97 -16.45 7.95 13.73
C PRO A 97 -14.95 8.09 14.05
N ALA A 98 -14.56 7.88 15.31
CA ALA A 98 -13.16 7.90 15.75
C ALA A 98 -12.25 6.96 14.95
N TRP A 99 -12.80 5.91 14.33
CA TRP A 99 -12.06 5.02 13.46
C TRP A 99 -11.25 5.76 12.38
N ILE A 100 -11.82 6.79 11.75
CA ILE A 100 -11.13 7.58 10.71
C ILE A 100 -10.71 8.98 11.18
N THR A 101 -11.33 9.52 12.26
CA THR A 101 -11.08 10.90 12.70
C THR A 101 -10.05 11.04 13.82
N GLU A 102 -9.69 9.95 14.51
CA GLU A 102 -8.72 9.97 15.61
C GLU A 102 -7.29 9.77 15.06
N GLU A 103 -6.38 10.68 15.38
CA GLU A 103 -4.98 10.61 14.96
C GLU A 103 -4.08 10.17 16.14
N PRO A 104 -3.09 9.28 15.92
CA PRO A 104 -2.77 8.64 14.64
C PRO A 104 -3.75 7.50 14.28
N LEU A 105 -4.02 7.33 12.99
CA LEU A 105 -4.77 6.16 12.49
C LEU A 105 -4.00 4.87 12.76
N ASP A 106 -4.72 3.81 13.16
CA ASP A 106 -4.12 2.48 13.23
C ASP A 106 -3.77 1.95 11.83
N ALA A 107 -2.83 1.01 11.76
CA ALA A 107 -2.30 0.50 10.50
C ALA A 107 -3.38 -0.13 9.60
N GLY A 108 -4.40 -0.75 10.18
CA GLY A 108 -5.51 -1.35 9.43
C GLY A 108 -6.37 -0.29 8.76
N THR A 109 -6.78 0.72 9.53
CA THR A 109 -7.52 1.88 9.02
C THR A 109 -6.74 2.60 7.94
N LEU A 110 -5.47 2.92 8.20
CA LEU A 110 -4.60 3.60 7.24
C LEU A 110 -4.55 2.86 5.90
N ARG A 111 -4.38 1.55 5.96
CA ARG A 111 -4.37 0.69 4.78
C ARG A 111 -5.71 0.72 4.04
N THR A 112 -6.83 0.56 4.74
CA THR A 112 -8.18 0.59 4.12
C THR A 112 -8.42 1.89 3.35
N ILE A 113 -8.07 3.05 3.95
CA ILE A 113 -8.26 4.35 3.31
C ILE A 113 -7.30 4.55 2.12
N THR A 114 -6.04 4.14 2.28
CA THR A 114 -5.00 4.29 1.26
C THR A 114 -5.25 3.38 0.06
N ASP A 115 -5.62 2.11 0.30
CA ASP A 115 -5.94 1.14 -0.74
C ASP A 115 -7.14 1.59 -1.57
N GLY A 116 -8.15 2.20 -0.95
CA GLY A 116 -9.34 2.65 -1.67
C GLY A 116 -10.56 2.83 -0.76
N ALA A 117 -10.94 4.08 -0.46
CA ALA A 117 -12.25 4.45 0.07
C ALA A 117 -12.97 5.44 -0.86
N LYS A 118 -14.30 5.34 -0.91
CA LYS A 118 -15.23 6.29 -1.54
C LYS A 118 -16.36 6.60 -0.57
N VAL A 119 -16.71 7.87 -0.42
CA VAL A 119 -17.83 8.28 0.44
C VAL A 119 -19.16 7.92 -0.25
N ILE A 120 -20.03 7.21 0.48
CA ILE A 120 -21.43 6.95 0.09
C ILE A 120 -22.35 7.93 0.83
N ILE A 121 -22.12 8.10 2.14
CA ILE A 121 -22.76 9.10 2.99
C ILE A 121 -21.68 9.77 3.83
N ASP A 122 -21.76 11.09 3.94
CA ASP A 122 -20.97 11.88 4.88
C ASP A 122 -21.87 12.91 5.58
N LYS A 123 -22.27 12.61 6.81
CA LYS A 123 -22.95 13.54 7.73
C LYS A 123 -21.98 14.18 8.71
N ILE A 124 -20.68 13.87 8.62
CA ILE A 124 -19.59 14.50 9.38
C ILE A 124 -19.16 15.79 8.65
N GLY A 125 -19.15 15.77 7.32
CA GLY A 125 -18.92 16.91 6.44
C GLY A 125 -17.47 17.11 6.01
N SER A 126 -16.54 16.27 6.48
CA SER A 126 -15.11 16.41 6.24
C SER A 126 -14.41 15.12 5.79
N LEU A 127 -15.16 14.05 5.50
CA LEU A 127 -14.54 12.74 5.24
C LEU A 127 -13.81 12.69 3.90
N GLU A 128 -14.35 13.34 2.88
CA GLU A 128 -13.69 13.37 1.57
C GLU A 128 -12.32 14.06 1.66
N GLU A 129 -12.24 15.18 2.37
CA GLU A 129 -10.99 15.90 2.62
C GLU A 129 -10.03 15.08 3.48
N LEU A 130 -10.54 14.43 4.53
CA LEU A 130 -9.75 13.57 5.41
C LEU A 130 -9.14 12.38 4.66
N ILE A 131 -9.95 11.65 3.89
CA ILE A 131 -9.50 10.53 3.02
C ILE A 131 -8.43 11.02 2.05
N MET A 132 -8.65 12.17 1.41
CA MET A 132 -7.68 12.75 0.49
C MET A 132 -6.39 13.17 1.20
N SER A 133 -6.47 13.72 2.41
CA SER A 133 -5.30 14.08 3.22
C SER A 133 -4.48 12.84 3.61
N VAL A 134 -5.14 11.76 4.04
CA VAL A 134 -4.52 10.48 4.39
C VAL A 134 -3.82 9.89 3.18
N ARG A 135 -4.48 9.87 2.02
CA ARG A 135 -3.88 9.40 0.76
C ARG A 135 -2.69 10.23 0.32
N ARG A 136 -2.76 11.56 0.42
CA ARG A 136 -1.65 12.45 0.06
C ARG A 136 -0.45 12.21 0.98
N ARG A 137 -0.68 12.11 2.29
CA ARG A 137 0.38 11.82 3.26
C ARG A 137 1.07 10.49 2.98
N ASN A 138 0.34 9.49 2.49
CA ASN A 138 0.87 8.17 2.14
C ASN A 138 1.25 8.00 0.66
N LEU A 139 1.21 9.07 -0.15
CA LEU A 139 1.51 8.96 -1.57
C LEU A 139 3.02 8.91 -1.75
N ILE A 140 3.51 7.74 -2.17
CA ILE A 140 4.90 7.58 -2.56
C ILE A 140 5.09 8.13 -3.98
N ARG A 141 5.88 9.19 -4.09
CA ARG A 141 6.33 9.75 -5.37
C ARG A 141 7.60 9.03 -5.80
N TYR A 142 7.65 8.58 -7.04
CA TYR A 142 8.85 7.97 -7.62
C TYR A 142 9.52 8.95 -8.58
N ASP A 143 10.85 9.05 -8.53
CA ASP A 143 11.68 9.91 -9.38
C ASP A 143 12.82 9.10 -9.99
N ASP A 144 12.85 9.05 -11.32
CA ASP A 144 13.84 8.35 -12.15
C ASP A 144 14.75 9.31 -12.94
N LYS A 145 14.63 10.61 -12.72
CA LYS A 145 15.41 11.66 -13.38
C LYS A 145 16.55 12.16 -12.49
N ARG A 146 16.29 12.27 -11.18
CA ARG A 146 17.26 12.79 -10.22
C ARG A 146 18.15 11.66 -9.67
N LYS A 147 19.45 11.71 -10.02
CA LYS A 147 20.48 10.84 -9.44
C LYS A 147 21.25 11.48 -8.28
N ASP A 148 21.25 12.82 -8.21
CA ASP A 148 21.88 13.61 -7.15
C ASP A 148 20.99 13.62 -5.89
N LEU A 149 20.96 12.49 -5.19
CA LEU A 149 20.19 12.29 -3.96
C LEU A 149 20.90 12.96 -2.77
N PRO A 150 20.17 13.55 -1.79
CA PRO A 150 20.77 14.10 -0.58
C PRO A 150 21.55 13.03 0.19
N CYS A 151 22.84 13.27 0.43
CA CYS A 151 23.73 12.29 1.05
C CYS A 151 23.29 11.90 2.47
N ASP A 152 22.78 12.85 3.25
CA ASP A 152 22.26 12.64 4.60
C ASP A 152 21.06 11.69 4.61
N GLN A 153 20.07 11.91 3.74
CA GLN A 153 18.89 11.05 3.65
C GLN A 153 19.23 9.67 3.09
N LEU A 154 20.12 9.60 2.10
CA LEU A 154 20.54 8.35 1.49
C LEU A 154 21.37 7.49 2.48
N HIS A 155 22.30 8.12 3.21
CA HIS A 155 23.06 7.46 4.28
C HIS A 155 22.13 6.96 5.39
N TYR A 156 21.18 7.80 5.82
CA TYR A 156 20.16 7.42 6.79
C TYR A 156 19.34 6.21 6.33
N LEU A 157 18.89 6.20 5.06
CA LEU A 157 18.14 5.08 4.49
C LEU A 157 18.93 3.76 4.58
N PHE A 158 20.20 3.77 4.18
CA PHE A 158 21.06 2.58 4.24
C PHE A 158 21.31 2.11 5.67
N ARG A 159 21.52 3.05 6.59
CA ARG A 159 21.66 2.77 8.02
C ARG A 159 20.38 2.17 8.61
N SER A 160 19.22 2.73 8.28
CA SER A 160 17.91 2.24 8.77
C SER A 160 17.64 0.80 8.30
N ALA A 161 18.10 0.44 7.09
CA ALA A 161 17.97 -0.89 6.54
C ALA A 161 19.04 -1.88 7.06
N GLY A 162 20.00 -1.41 7.88
CA GLY A 162 21.08 -2.24 8.44
C GLY A 162 22.19 -2.58 7.44
N TRP A 163 22.36 -1.79 6.38
CA TRP A 163 23.41 -1.99 5.37
C TRP A 163 24.73 -1.31 5.75
N THR A 164 24.68 -0.39 6.71
CA THR A 164 25.84 0.23 7.35
C THR A 164 25.57 0.46 8.84
N ASP A 165 26.62 0.46 9.64
CA ASP A 165 26.61 0.77 11.07
C ASP A 165 26.84 2.27 11.38
N GLY A 166 27.18 3.08 10.37
CA GLY A 166 27.48 4.51 10.52
C GLY A 166 28.95 4.83 10.79
N SER A 167 29.84 3.84 10.74
CA SER A 167 31.29 3.99 10.96
C SER A 167 32.04 4.69 9.83
N GLU A 168 31.35 5.09 8.75
CA GLU A 168 32.00 5.72 7.60
C GLU A 168 32.60 7.08 7.95
N THR A 169 33.67 7.43 7.23
CA THR A 169 34.31 8.74 7.36
C THR A 169 33.40 9.85 6.87
N ASP A 170 33.67 11.09 7.31
CA ASP A 170 32.92 12.26 6.82
C ASP A 170 33.05 12.43 5.31
N GLU A 171 34.20 12.07 4.71
CA GLU A 171 34.38 12.07 3.26
C GLU A 171 33.41 11.10 2.57
N MET A 172 33.26 9.88 3.09
CA MET A 172 32.32 8.90 2.54
C MET A 172 30.88 9.38 2.69
N LYS A 173 30.52 9.93 3.85
CA LYS A 173 29.18 10.48 4.12
C LYS A 173 28.86 11.64 3.18
N ASN A 174 29.79 12.57 2.98
CA ASN A 174 29.60 13.72 2.09
C ASN A 174 29.49 13.32 0.61
N ASN A 175 30.03 12.16 0.24
CA ASN A 175 30.04 11.64 -1.13
C ASN A 175 29.16 10.40 -1.33
N PHE A 176 28.24 10.11 -0.39
CA PHE A 176 27.47 8.87 -0.36
C PHE A 176 26.60 8.67 -1.61
N ASN A 177 26.24 9.75 -2.29
CA ASN A 177 25.45 9.72 -3.53
C ASN A 177 26.28 9.50 -4.81
N LEU A 178 27.62 9.57 -4.77
CA LEU A 178 28.45 9.43 -5.97
C LEU A 178 28.25 8.10 -6.72
N PRO A 179 28.09 6.93 -6.05
CA PRO A 179 27.77 5.68 -6.75
C PRO A 179 26.46 5.75 -7.55
N PHE A 180 25.47 6.49 -7.04
CA PHE A 180 24.16 6.67 -7.67
C PHE A 180 24.26 7.60 -8.87
N ILE A 181 24.96 8.72 -8.74
CA ILE A 181 25.24 9.66 -9.84
C ILE A 181 25.90 8.94 -11.02
N ASN A 182 26.84 8.04 -10.75
CA ASN A 182 27.62 7.32 -11.76
C ASN A 182 26.93 6.09 -12.35
N SER A 183 25.76 5.69 -11.84
CA SER A 183 25.05 4.48 -12.30
C SER A 183 24.14 4.76 -13.49
N THR A 184 23.81 3.73 -14.29
CA THR A 184 23.00 3.89 -15.51
C THR A 184 21.60 4.42 -15.18
N LEU A 185 20.94 3.84 -14.17
CA LEU A 185 19.60 4.22 -13.73
C LEU A 185 19.54 4.22 -12.20
N VAL A 186 18.85 5.22 -11.66
CA VAL A 186 18.48 5.31 -10.25
C VAL A 186 17.01 5.68 -10.22
N ILE A 187 16.22 4.97 -9.42
CA ILE A 187 14.83 5.35 -9.14
C ILE A 187 14.71 5.51 -7.63
N SER A 188 14.20 6.66 -7.20
CA SER A 188 14.03 7.00 -5.79
C SER A 188 12.54 7.10 -5.45
N ALA A 189 12.17 6.70 -4.23
CA ALA A 189 10.82 6.72 -3.69
C ALA A 189 10.76 7.72 -2.53
N TRP A 190 9.77 8.60 -2.56
CA TRP A 190 9.65 9.75 -1.67
C TRP A 190 8.29 9.82 -1.01
N GLU A 191 8.25 9.94 0.31
CA GLU A 191 7.07 10.41 1.02
C GLU A 191 7.27 11.90 1.33
N ASN A 192 6.52 12.77 0.67
CA ASN A 192 6.80 14.21 0.64
C ASN A 192 8.26 14.50 0.21
N GLU A 193 9.08 15.07 1.08
CA GLU A 193 10.50 15.38 0.88
C GLU A 193 11.45 14.36 1.54
N ARG A 194 10.92 13.27 2.11
CA ARG A 194 11.69 12.19 2.74
C ARG A 194 11.96 11.07 1.74
N LEU A 195 13.22 10.72 1.54
CA LEU A 195 13.64 9.56 0.75
C LEU A 195 13.39 8.28 1.56
N VAL A 196 12.41 7.47 1.11
CA VAL A 196 11.98 6.25 1.82
C VAL A 196 12.38 4.96 1.09
N GLY A 197 12.88 5.08 -0.13
CA GLY A 197 13.43 3.94 -0.87
C GLY A 197 14.22 4.35 -2.10
N VAL A 198 15.07 3.46 -2.58
CA VAL A 198 15.88 3.66 -3.78
C VAL A 198 16.19 2.32 -4.44
N VAL A 199 16.32 2.33 -5.76
CA VAL A 199 16.95 1.25 -6.54
C VAL A 199 18.07 1.82 -7.41
N ARG A 200 19.23 1.18 -7.41
CA ARG A 200 20.37 1.49 -8.29
C ARG A 200 20.62 0.36 -9.28
N VAL A 201 20.77 0.71 -10.55
CA VAL A 201 20.94 -0.24 -11.66
C VAL A 201 22.15 0.14 -12.52
N LEU A 202 23.01 -0.84 -12.78
CA LEU A 202 24.03 -0.79 -13.83
C LEU A 202 23.51 -1.52 -15.06
N SER A 203 23.63 -0.92 -16.24
CA SER A 203 23.09 -1.51 -17.47
C SER A 203 23.83 -0.99 -18.69
N ASP A 204 24.01 -1.87 -19.68
CA ASP A 204 24.43 -1.51 -21.03
C ASP A 204 23.25 -1.04 -21.91
N LYS A 205 22.02 -1.08 -21.37
CA LYS A 205 20.74 -0.71 -21.98
C LYS A 205 20.28 -1.58 -23.15
N VAL A 206 21.00 -2.65 -23.47
CA VAL A 206 20.74 -3.47 -24.66
C VAL A 206 20.70 -4.96 -24.35
N ILE A 207 21.69 -5.47 -23.63
CA ILE A 207 21.87 -6.90 -23.36
C ILE A 207 21.62 -7.22 -21.90
N ARG A 208 22.21 -6.45 -20.96
CA ARG A 208 22.22 -6.79 -19.53
C ARG A 208 22.00 -5.59 -18.63
N SER A 209 21.23 -5.84 -17.58
CA SER A 209 20.98 -4.94 -16.45
C SER A 209 21.19 -5.68 -15.14
N VAL A 210 21.85 -5.03 -14.17
CA VAL A 210 22.13 -5.59 -12.85
C VAL A 210 21.62 -4.63 -11.79
N ILE A 211 20.76 -5.13 -10.90
CA ILE A 211 20.29 -4.42 -9.71
C ILE A 211 21.37 -4.56 -8.63
N TYR A 212 21.81 -3.44 -8.09
CA TYR A 212 22.71 -3.39 -6.94
C TYR A 212 21.93 -3.06 -5.68
N ASP A 213 21.68 -1.77 -5.45
CA ASP A 213 21.15 -1.30 -4.18
C ASP A 213 19.64 -1.12 -4.29
N LEU A 214 18.87 -2.11 -3.86
CA LEU A 214 17.44 -1.97 -3.60
C LEU A 214 17.23 -1.84 -2.08
N VAL A 215 16.93 -0.62 -1.63
CA VAL A 215 16.75 -0.32 -0.22
C VAL A 215 15.40 0.36 -0.04
N VAL A 216 14.62 -0.12 0.93
CA VAL A 216 13.37 0.52 1.39
C VAL A 216 13.44 0.61 2.90
N GLU A 217 13.15 1.78 3.43
CA GLU A 217 13.15 2.04 4.87
C GLU A 217 12.23 1.05 5.60
N PRO A 218 12.62 0.47 6.76
CA PRO A 218 11.85 -0.60 7.41
C PRO A 218 10.36 -0.30 7.64
N GLU A 219 10.03 0.94 8.03
CA GLU A 219 8.64 1.38 8.26
C GLU A 219 7.79 1.39 6.97
N PHE A 220 8.45 1.45 5.81
CA PHE A 220 7.86 1.51 4.47
C PHE A 220 7.91 0.15 3.75
N GLN A 221 8.54 -0.87 4.34
CA GLN A 221 8.55 -2.23 3.81
C GLN A 221 7.16 -2.87 3.88
N GLY A 222 6.91 -3.88 3.04
CA GLY A 222 5.59 -4.54 2.94
C GLY A 222 4.51 -3.73 2.21
N ARG A 223 4.78 -2.45 1.86
CA ARG A 223 3.85 -1.57 1.13
C ARG A 223 3.98 -1.62 -0.40
N GLY A 224 4.73 -2.58 -0.94
CA GLY A 224 4.93 -2.75 -2.38
C GLY A 224 5.96 -1.82 -3.04
N ILE A 225 6.57 -0.88 -2.30
CA ILE A 225 7.54 0.09 -2.83
C ILE A 225 8.72 -0.60 -3.53
N GLY A 226 9.32 -1.62 -2.90
CA GLY A 226 10.44 -2.34 -3.50
C GLY A 226 10.06 -3.04 -4.82
N LYS A 227 8.84 -3.60 -4.89
CA LYS A 227 8.31 -4.22 -6.12
C LYS A 227 8.10 -3.18 -7.22
N GLU A 228 7.57 -2.00 -6.87
CA GLU A 228 7.35 -0.90 -7.80
C GLU A 228 8.67 -0.32 -8.33
N LEU A 229 9.68 -0.17 -7.46
CA LEU A 229 11.03 0.24 -7.86
C LEU A 229 11.65 -0.73 -8.89
N ILE A 230 11.55 -2.04 -8.66
CA ILE A 230 12.03 -3.06 -9.61
C ILE A 230 11.23 -3.00 -10.92
N LYS A 231 9.89 -2.98 -10.82
CA LYS A 231 9.00 -2.95 -11.98
C LYS A 231 9.35 -1.77 -12.91
N ARG A 232 9.47 -0.56 -12.35
CA ARG A 232 9.87 0.63 -13.12
C ARG A 232 11.26 0.48 -13.71
N SER A 233 12.19 -0.12 -12.98
CA SER A 233 13.54 -0.39 -13.51
C SER A 233 13.49 -1.26 -14.76
N ILE A 234 12.70 -2.34 -14.72
CA ILE A 234 12.50 -3.26 -15.86
C ILE A 234 11.81 -2.54 -17.03
N GLU A 235 10.83 -1.69 -16.77
CA GLU A 235 10.13 -0.90 -17.81
C GLU A 235 11.06 0.05 -18.58
N HIS A 236 12.13 0.56 -17.95
CA HIS A 236 13.14 1.36 -18.65
C HIS A 236 13.96 0.54 -19.66
N TYR A 237 14.23 -0.74 -19.36
CA TYR A 237 15.02 -1.64 -20.23
C TYR A 237 14.36 -3.03 -20.30
N PRO A 238 13.20 -3.15 -20.97
CA PRO A 238 12.35 -4.35 -20.90
C PRO A 238 12.94 -5.57 -21.62
N HIS A 239 13.97 -5.38 -22.45
CA HIS A 239 14.57 -6.43 -23.28
C HIS A 239 15.94 -6.90 -22.79
N THR A 240 16.48 -6.33 -21.71
CA THR A 240 17.76 -6.78 -21.15
C THR A 240 17.55 -8.00 -20.26
N GLU A 241 18.56 -8.85 -20.15
CA GLU A 241 18.68 -9.82 -19.06
C GLU A 241 18.86 -9.07 -17.73
N TRP A 242 18.04 -9.38 -16.73
CA TRP A 242 18.07 -8.74 -15.41
C TRP A 242 18.70 -9.67 -14.37
N LEU A 243 19.76 -9.21 -13.73
CA LEU A 243 20.48 -9.93 -12.67
C LEU A 243 20.37 -9.18 -11.34
N VAL A 244 20.35 -9.93 -10.25
CA VAL A 244 20.44 -9.39 -8.90
C VAL A 244 21.16 -10.39 -8.01
N GLN A 245 22.13 -9.92 -7.24
CA GLN A 245 22.75 -10.70 -6.17
C GLN A 245 21.99 -10.44 -4.87
N THR A 246 21.59 -11.50 -4.18
CA THR A 246 20.84 -11.36 -2.93
C THR A 246 21.10 -12.54 -1.99
N THR A 247 20.58 -12.46 -0.77
CA THR A 247 20.65 -13.54 0.21
C THR A 247 19.53 -14.54 0.00
N GLU A 248 19.73 -15.79 0.46
CA GLU A 248 18.70 -16.83 0.37
C GLU A 248 17.37 -16.42 1.04
N LYS A 249 17.46 -15.64 2.14
CA LYS A 249 16.29 -15.09 2.84
C LYS A 249 15.45 -14.14 1.99
N ILE A 250 16.08 -13.40 1.07
CA ILE A 250 15.42 -12.37 0.24
C ILE A 250 15.08 -12.92 -1.16
N ALA A 251 15.66 -14.05 -1.58
CA ALA A 251 15.44 -14.62 -2.92
C ALA A 251 13.94 -14.74 -3.31
N ASN A 252 13.09 -15.22 -2.40
CA ASN A 252 11.65 -15.38 -2.63
C ASN A 252 10.94 -14.05 -2.98
N PHE A 253 11.42 -12.91 -2.50
CA PHE A 253 10.88 -11.61 -2.89
C PHE A 253 11.09 -11.34 -4.38
N TYR A 254 12.29 -11.60 -4.91
CA TYR A 254 12.61 -11.43 -6.32
C TYR A 254 11.93 -12.50 -7.20
N GLU A 255 11.81 -13.74 -6.71
CA GLU A 255 11.11 -14.81 -7.43
C GLU A 255 9.64 -14.46 -7.69
N LYS A 256 8.95 -13.84 -6.72
CA LYS A 256 7.58 -13.32 -6.90
C LYS A 256 7.46 -12.20 -7.93
N ILE A 257 8.58 -11.62 -8.37
CA ILE A 257 8.64 -10.53 -9.37
C ILE A 257 9.06 -11.09 -10.74
N GLY A 258 9.35 -12.40 -10.84
CA GLY A 258 9.69 -13.08 -12.10
C GLY A 258 11.18 -13.38 -12.26
N PHE A 259 12.01 -13.11 -11.26
CA PHE A 259 13.39 -13.60 -11.26
C PHE A 259 13.43 -15.11 -10.99
N SER A 260 14.49 -15.77 -11.47
CA SER A 260 14.76 -17.17 -11.18
C SER A 260 16.20 -17.35 -10.76
N LYS A 261 16.47 -18.30 -9.85
CA LYS A 261 17.85 -18.61 -9.43
C LYS A 261 18.71 -19.03 -10.62
N TYR A 262 19.82 -18.33 -10.81
CA TYR A 262 20.82 -18.68 -11.81
C TYR A 262 21.84 -19.67 -11.23
N LYS A 263 22.19 -20.72 -12.00
CA LYS A 263 23.23 -21.69 -11.61
C LYS A 263 24.58 -21.25 -12.18
N GLY A 264 25.35 -20.51 -11.38
CA GLY A 264 26.70 -20.06 -11.75
C GLY A 264 27.56 -19.79 -10.52
N VAL A 265 28.83 -19.50 -10.76
CA VAL A 265 29.79 -19.12 -9.71
C VAL A 265 29.96 -17.60 -9.73
N VAL A 266 29.79 -16.95 -8.58
CA VAL A 266 30.10 -15.53 -8.39
C VAL A 266 31.46 -15.43 -7.71
N LEU A 267 32.37 -14.68 -8.31
CA LEU A 267 33.71 -14.41 -7.77
C LEU A 267 33.82 -12.91 -7.43
N ASN A 268 34.51 -12.57 -6.35
CA ASN A 268 34.72 -11.19 -5.94
C ASN A 268 36.19 -10.89 -5.65
N ILE A 269 36.60 -9.66 -5.96
CA ILE A 269 37.82 -9.05 -5.42
C ILE A 269 37.34 -7.97 -4.44
N PRO A 270 37.71 -8.00 -3.15
CA PRO A 270 37.29 -7.01 -2.17
C PRO A 270 37.68 -5.59 -2.59
N SER A 271 36.88 -4.61 -2.17
CA SER A 271 37.21 -3.19 -2.32
C SER A 271 37.97 -2.69 -1.09
N LYS A 272 38.66 -1.54 -1.24
CA LYS A 272 39.32 -0.84 -0.11
C LYS A 272 38.39 -0.41 1.03
N TRP A 273 37.07 -0.52 0.85
CA TRP A 273 36.05 -0.11 1.82
C TRP A 273 35.37 -1.29 2.52
N THR A 274 35.79 -2.52 2.20
CA THR A 274 35.17 -3.77 2.68
C THR A 274 36.19 -4.67 3.39
N GLU A 275 37.32 -4.10 3.81
CA GLU A 275 38.38 -4.75 4.62
C GLU A 275 38.26 -4.37 6.10
#